data_AF-W3A2Z1-F1
#
_entry.id   AF-W3A2Z1-F1
#
_cell.length_a   1.000
_cell.length_b   1.000
_cell.length_c   1.000
_cell.angle_alpha   90.00
_cell.angle_beta   90.00
_cell.angle_gamma   90.00
#
_symmetry.space_group_name_H-M   'P 1'
#
loop_
_entity.id
_entity.type
_entity.pdbx_description
1 polymer ?
#
loop_
_entity_poly.entity_id
_entity_poly.type
_entity_poly.pdbx_seq_one_letter_code
_entity_poly.pdbx_strand_id
1 'polypeptide(L)'
;MDKAAANGSLNVVQWLHQNRQEGCSTDAMDAAATGGHLEMVKWLHNERSEGCTSAAMDGAATNGHLEVVKWLHNNVNVGCTTEAMDRAAANGHLGIAKWLHSNRSEGCTTKAMDSAAARGSLGIVKRLHSNRDEGCTPVALACAV
;
A
#
# COMPACT_ATOMS: atom_id res chain seq x y z
N MET A 1 5.93 -9.32 -19.62
CA MET A 1 4.71 -9.59 -18.83
C MET A 1 4.36 -8.42 -17.92
N ASP A 2 5.35 -7.76 -17.32
CA ASP A 2 5.21 -6.65 -16.35
C ASP A 2 4.24 -5.55 -16.79
N LYS A 3 4.38 -5.02 -18.02
CA LYS A 3 3.46 -3.98 -18.54
C LYS A 3 2.00 -4.43 -18.63
N ALA A 4 1.76 -5.71 -18.95
CA ALA A 4 0.40 -6.24 -19.02
C ALA A 4 -0.20 -6.41 -17.61
N ALA A 5 0.63 -6.81 -16.63
CA ALA A 5 0.25 -6.86 -15.23
C ALA A 5 -0.07 -5.48 -14.65
N ALA A 6 0.76 -4.48 -14.96
CA ALA A 6 0.56 -3.08 -14.57
C ALA A 6 -0.76 -2.49 -15.10
N ASN A 7 -1.20 -2.93 -16.29
CA ASN A 7 -2.48 -2.54 -16.89
C ASN A 7 -3.67 -3.43 -16.45
N GLY A 8 -3.46 -4.38 -15.54
CA GLY A 8 -4.52 -5.29 -15.06
C GLY A 8 -5.06 -6.26 -16.10
N SER A 9 -4.34 -6.43 -17.22
CA SER A 9 -4.78 -7.23 -18.36
C SER A 9 -4.55 -8.74 -18.14
N LEU A 10 -5.35 -9.35 -17.27
CA LEU A 10 -5.17 -10.75 -16.83
C LEU A 10 -5.13 -11.74 -17.99
N ASN A 11 -6.01 -11.60 -18.97
CA ASN A 11 -6.05 -12.48 -20.14
C ASN A 11 -4.73 -12.43 -20.94
N VAL A 12 -4.12 -11.24 -21.06
CA VAL A 12 -2.84 -11.07 -21.76
C VAL A 12 -1.72 -11.69 -20.94
N VAL A 13 -1.71 -11.51 -19.62
CA VAL A 13 -0.71 -12.13 -18.74
C VAL A 13 -0.80 -13.66 -18.78
N GLN A 14 -2.00 -14.23 -18.70
CA GLN A 14 -2.23 -15.67 -18.81
C GLN A 14 -1.79 -16.21 -20.17
N TRP A 15 -2.12 -15.50 -21.25
CA TRP A 15 -1.66 -15.89 -22.59
C TRP A 15 -0.14 -15.85 -22.71
N LEU A 16 0.50 -14.78 -22.20
CA LEU A 16 1.96 -14.67 -22.19
C LEU A 16 2.60 -15.80 -21.38
N HIS A 17 2.05 -16.12 -20.21
CA HIS A 17 2.55 -17.21 -19.37
C HIS A 17 2.48 -18.58 -20.05
N GLN A 18 1.40 -18.86 -20.80
CA GLN A 18 1.23 -20.14 -21.49
C GLN A 18 2.04 -20.26 -22.78
N ASN A 19 2.27 -19.15 -23.48
CA ASN A 19 2.79 -19.16 -24.85
C ASN A 19 4.23 -18.63 -24.96
N ARG A 20 4.79 -18.08 -23.89
CA ARG A 20 6.12 -17.46 -23.87
C ARG A 20 6.95 -17.95 -22.71
N GLN A 21 8.27 -17.97 -22.92
CA GLN A 21 9.24 -18.38 -21.89
C GLN A 21 9.84 -17.17 -21.16
N GLU A 22 9.67 -15.97 -21.72
CA GLU A 22 10.06 -14.73 -21.07
C GLU A 22 9.13 -14.48 -19.87
N GLY A 23 9.68 -14.66 -18.66
CA GLY A 23 8.99 -14.47 -17.39
C GLY A 23 8.62 -13.01 -17.08
N CYS A 24 8.44 -12.72 -15.79
CA CYS A 24 8.26 -11.37 -15.29
C CYS A 24 9.38 -11.00 -14.31
N SER A 25 9.34 -9.77 -13.83
CA SER A 25 10.08 -9.37 -12.63
C SER A 25 9.11 -9.13 -11.47
N THR A 26 9.63 -8.76 -10.30
CA THR A 26 8.81 -8.30 -9.16
C THR A 26 7.93 -7.10 -9.53
N ASP A 27 8.32 -6.31 -10.54
CA ASP A 27 7.55 -5.15 -11.01
C ASP A 27 6.15 -5.55 -11.49
N ALA A 28 5.95 -6.79 -11.96
CA ALA A 28 4.62 -7.24 -12.36
C ALA A 28 3.63 -7.21 -11.20
N MET A 29 4.01 -7.75 -10.03
CA MET A 29 3.14 -7.78 -8.87
C MET A 29 3.11 -6.42 -8.16
N ASP A 30 4.25 -5.72 -8.09
CA ASP A 30 4.32 -4.37 -7.51
C ASP A 30 3.42 -3.38 -8.26
N ALA A 31 3.46 -3.39 -9.60
CA ALA A 31 2.63 -2.52 -10.42
C ALA A 31 1.15 -2.95 -10.41
N ALA A 32 0.86 -4.25 -10.43
CA ALA A 32 -0.51 -4.74 -10.31
C ALA A 32 -1.15 -4.35 -8.97
N ALA A 33 -0.38 -4.42 -7.87
CA ALA A 33 -0.83 -3.99 -6.56
C ALA A 33 -1.04 -2.47 -6.49
N THR A 34 -0.10 -1.71 -7.06
CA THR A 34 -0.19 -0.24 -7.20
C THR A 34 -1.43 0.20 -7.98
N GLY A 35 -1.81 -0.54 -9.04
CA GLY A 35 -3.01 -0.31 -9.83
C GLY A 35 -4.30 -0.91 -9.26
N GLY A 36 -4.24 -1.58 -8.11
CA GLY A 36 -5.43 -2.13 -7.44
C GLY A 36 -5.97 -3.41 -8.07
N HIS A 37 -5.18 -4.09 -8.92
CA HIS A 37 -5.60 -5.28 -9.66
C HIS A 37 -5.50 -6.54 -8.80
N LEU A 38 -6.37 -6.67 -7.79
CA LEU A 38 -6.32 -7.77 -6.81
C LEU A 38 -6.27 -9.18 -7.43
N GLU A 39 -7.08 -9.45 -8.46
CA GLU A 39 -7.09 -10.75 -9.12
C GLU A 39 -5.79 -11.04 -9.88
N MET A 40 -5.14 -10.01 -10.44
CA MET A 40 -3.81 -10.12 -11.02
C MET A 40 -2.77 -10.43 -9.96
N VAL A 41 -2.82 -9.75 -8.80
CA VAL A 41 -1.88 -9.98 -7.68
C VAL A 41 -1.99 -11.42 -7.17
N LYS A 42 -3.22 -11.92 -6.95
CA LYS A 42 -3.46 -13.32 -6.57
C LYS A 42 -2.92 -14.30 -7.60
N TRP A 43 -3.20 -14.04 -8.87
CA TRP A 43 -2.76 -14.92 -9.96
C TRP A 43 -1.23 -14.95 -10.06
N LEU A 44 -0.58 -13.79 -10.04
CA LEU A 44 0.89 -13.71 -10.06
C LEU A 44 1.49 -14.42 -8.85
N HIS A 45 0.90 -14.31 -7.66
CA HIS A 45 1.42 -14.99 -6.47
C HIS A 45 1.31 -16.51 -6.55
N ASN A 46 0.25 -17.04 -7.17
CA ASN A 46 0.03 -18.48 -7.28
C ASN A 46 0.84 -19.11 -8.41
N GLU A 47 0.99 -18.41 -9.53
CA GLU A 47 1.55 -18.96 -10.78
C GLU A 47 3.01 -18.54 -11.04
N ARG A 48 3.53 -17.56 -10.30
CA ARG A 48 4.88 -17.02 -10.47
C ARG A 48 5.67 -17.06 -9.17
N SER A 49 6.99 -17.21 -9.29
CA SER A 49 7.91 -17.31 -8.14
C SER A 49 8.66 -16.02 -7.86
N GLU A 50 8.58 -15.02 -8.74
CA GLU A 50 9.26 -13.73 -8.62
C GLU A 50 8.80 -12.94 -7.40
N GLY A 51 7.53 -13.09 -7.00
CA GLY A 51 6.95 -12.41 -5.86
C GLY A 51 6.81 -10.90 -6.06
N CYS A 52 6.96 -10.14 -4.98
CA CYS A 52 6.85 -8.68 -4.98
C CYS A 52 7.84 -8.08 -3.97
N THR A 53 7.97 -6.75 -3.99
CA THR A 53 8.74 -5.99 -3.00
C THR A 53 7.79 -5.25 -2.04
N SER A 54 8.34 -4.45 -1.12
CA SER A 54 7.55 -3.56 -0.28
C SER A 54 6.76 -2.52 -1.10
N ALA A 55 7.21 -2.26 -2.33
CA ALA A 55 6.54 -1.34 -3.25
C ALA A 55 5.10 -1.77 -3.57
N ALA A 56 4.79 -3.07 -3.56
CA ALA A 56 3.41 -3.54 -3.74
C ALA A 56 2.45 -2.97 -2.68
N MET A 57 2.82 -3.08 -1.39
CA MET A 57 1.97 -2.61 -0.30
C MET A 57 2.00 -1.08 -0.18
N ASP A 58 3.17 -0.46 -0.37
CA ASP A 58 3.32 1.00 -0.37
C ASP A 58 2.47 1.64 -1.48
N GLY A 59 2.54 1.09 -2.69
CA GLY A 59 1.78 1.55 -3.85
C GLY A 59 0.27 1.32 -3.71
N ALA A 60 -0.14 0.15 -3.22
CA ALA A 60 -1.54 -0.15 -2.94
C ALA A 60 -2.12 0.79 -1.87
N ALA A 61 -1.35 1.08 -0.82
CA ALA A 61 -1.76 2.00 0.24
C ALA A 61 -1.83 3.45 -0.25
N THR A 62 -0.84 3.87 -1.04
CA THR A 62 -0.78 5.20 -1.67
C THR A 62 -1.99 5.47 -2.54
N ASN A 63 -2.46 4.49 -3.31
CA ASN A 63 -3.57 4.64 -4.27
C ASN A 63 -4.95 4.22 -3.73
N GLY A 64 -5.05 3.87 -2.45
CA GLY A 64 -6.36 3.63 -1.83
C GLY A 64 -6.92 2.22 -2.01
N HIS A 65 -6.09 1.24 -2.35
CA HIS A 65 -6.49 -0.14 -2.61
C HIS A 65 -6.45 -1.02 -1.35
N LEU A 66 -7.37 -0.77 -0.41
CA LEU A 66 -7.41 -1.45 0.90
C LEU A 66 -7.45 -2.98 0.81
N GLU A 67 -8.21 -3.54 -0.13
CA GLU A 67 -8.33 -5.00 -0.27
C GLU A 67 -7.04 -5.63 -0.77
N VAL A 68 -6.27 -4.93 -1.60
CA VAL A 68 -4.91 -5.36 -1.99
C VAL A 68 -3.97 -5.30 -0.79
N VAL A 69 -4.00 -4.24 0.01
CA VAL A 69 -3.19 -4.11 1.23
C VAL A 69 -3.44 -5.27 2.21
N LYS A 70 -4.72 -5.56 2.50
CA LYS A 70 -5.09 -6.69 3.37
C LYS A 70 -4.63 -8.02 2.81
N TRP A 71 -4.81 -8.23 1.50
CA TRP A 71 -4.42 -9.47 0.87
C TRP A 71 -2.90 -9.66 0.92
N LEU A 72 -2.12 -8.63 0.58
CA LEU A 72 -0.66 -8.67 0.66
C LEU A 72 -0.18 -8.97 2.09
N HIS A 73 -0.79 -8.34 3.10
CA HIS A 73 -0.44 -8.61 4.49
C HIS A 73 -0.66 -10.07 4.92
N ASN A 74 -1.77 -10.67 4.48
CA ASN A 74 -2.12 -12.03 4.89
C ASN A 74 -1.37 -13.12 4.12
N ASN A 75 -0.88 -12.82 2.90
CA ASN A 75 -0.35 -13.84 1.99
C ASN A 75 1.13 -13.63 1.63
N VAL A 76 1.71 -12.46 1.93
CA VAL A 76 3.08 -12.12 1.55
C VAL A 76 3.89 -11.63 2.75
N ASN A 77 5.10 -12.19 2.92
CA ASN A 77 6.00 -11.86 4.03
C ASN A 77 7.11 -10.86 3.63
N VAL A 78 6.74 -9.77 2.96
CA VAL A 78 7.68 -8.71 2.52
C VAL A 78 7.50 -7.42 3.33
N GLY A 79 6.30 -7.19 3.87
CA GLY A 79 5.97 -5.98 4.64
C GLY A 79 5.78 -4.73 3.79
N CYS A 80 5.88 -3.56 4.43
CA CYS A 80 5.79 -2.24 3.78
C CYS A 80 6.83 -1.28 4.38
N THR A 81 6.93 -0.07 3.85
CA THR A 81 7.71 1.01 4.48
C THR A 81 6.79 2.00 5.19
N THR A 82 7.36 3.03 5.82
CA THR A 82 6.58 4.14 6.40
C THR A 82 5.79 4.91 5.33
N GLU A 83 6.19 4.83 4.05
CA GLU A 83 5.49 5.48 2.95
C GLU A 83 4.06 4.94 2.78
N ALA A 84 3.79 3.67 3.09
CA ALA A 84 2.44 3.12 3.04
C ALA A 84 1.46 3.93 3.89
N MET A 85 1.82 4.21 5.15
CA MET A 85 0.96 4.96 6.06
C MET A 85 0.99 6.46 5.79
N ASP A 86 2.17 7.02 5.51
CA ASP A 86 2.34 8.45 5.20
C ASP A 86 1.54 8.86 3.98
N ARG A 87 1.65 8.10 2.88
CA ARG A 87 0.95 8.38 1.62
C ARG A 87 -0.53 8.06 1.71
N ALA A 88 -0.93 6.99 2.40
CA ALA A 88 -2.34 6.74 2.65
C ALA A 88 -2.99 7.90 3.42
N ALA A 89 -2.32 8.44 4.45
CA ALA A 89 -2.79 9.60 5.18
C ALA A 89 -2.80 10.87 4.30
N ALA A 90 -1.70 11.13 3.57
CA ALA A 90 -1.57 12.28 2.69
C ALA A 90 -2.58 12.29 1.54
N ASN A 91 -2.97 11.12 1.04
CA ASN A 91 -3.97 10.97 -0.02
C ASN A 91 -5.40 10.80 0.53
N GLY A 92 -5.59 10.74 1.85
CA GLY A 92 -6.91 10.73 2.49
C GLY A 92 -7.53 9.34 2.55
N HIS A 93 -6.74 8.30 2.32
CA HIS A 93 -7.12 6.91 2.47
C HIS A 93 -7.09 6.51 3.95
N LEU A 94 -7.92 7.19 4.73
CA LEU A 94 -7.99 7.10 6.19
C LEU A 94 -8.25 5.68 6.69
N GLY A 95 -9.04 4.90 5.94
CA GLY A 95 -9.30 3.48 6.25
C GLY A 95 -8.03 2.63 6.19
N ILE A 96 -7.17 2.89 5.20
CA ILE A 96 -5.88 2.19 5.04
C ILE A 96 -4.91 2.62 6.12
N ALA A 97 -4.74 3.92 6.37
CA ALA A 97 -3.85 4.40 7.42
C ALA A 97 -4.22 3.82 8.79
N LYS A 98 -5.53 3.77 9.13
CA LYS A 98 -6.03 3.13 10.36
C LYS A 98 -5.72 1.64 10.40
N TRP A 99 -5.91 0.96 9.27
CA TRP A 99 -5.69 -0.48 9.18
C TRP A 99 -4.20 -0.80 9.32
N LEU A 100 -3.32 -0.11 8.59
CA LEU A 100 -1.86 -0.24 8.70
C LEU A 100 -1.40 0.02 10.13
N HIS A 101 -1.85 1.10 10.76
CA HIS A 101 -1.50 1.41 12.14
C HIS A 101 -1.88 0.31 13.14
N SER A 102 -2.94 -0.46 12.87
CA SER A 102 -3.42 -1.50 13.78
C SER A 102 -2.81 -2.88 13.52
N ASN A 103 -2.23 -3.10 12.33
CA ASN A 103 -1.78 -4.44 11.88
C ASN A 103 -0.29 -4.48 11.48
N ARG A 104 0.39 -3.34 11.39
CA ARG A 104 1.78 -3.20 10.98
C ARG A 104 2.59 -2.44 12.03
N SER A 105 3.87 -2.78 12.15
CA SER A 105 4.78 -2.17 13.14
C SER A 105 5.67 -1.09 12.55
N GLU A 106 5.83 -1.05 11.22
CA GLU A 106 6.73 -0.12 10.50
C GLU A 106 6.40 1.34 10.76
N GLY A 107 5.12 1.66 11.00
CA GLY A 107 4.71 2.97 11.47
C GLY A 107 4.53 4.03 10.40
N CYS A 108 4.65 5.27 10.83
CA CYS A 108 4.55 6.48 10.01
C CYS A 108 5.60 7.50 10.43
N THR A 109 5.90 8.44 9.56
CA THR A 109 6.66 9.64 9.95
C THR A 109 5.71 10.76 10.37
N THR A 110 6.26 11.92 10.75
CA THR A 110 5.46 13.12 11.04
C THR A 110 4.58 13.55 9.87
N LYS A 111 4.95 13.20 8.62
CA LYS A 111 4.17 13.51 7.41
C LYS A 111 2.75 12.97 7.45
N ALA A 112 2.54 11.77 8.01
CA ALA A 112 1.20 11.21 8.14
C ALA A 112 0.30 12.09 9.01
N MET A 113 0.84 12.55 10.15
CA MET A 113 0.10 13.39 11.10
C MET A 113 -0.14 14.80 10.55
N ASP A 114 0.89 15.42 9.97
CA ASP A 114 0.78 16.76 9.37
C ASP A 114 -0.27 16.77 8.26
N SER A 115 -0.27 15.73 7.41
CA SER A 115 -1.24 15.63 6.31
C SER A 115 -2.65 15.30 6.79
N ALA A 116 -2.79 14.47 7.82
CA ALA A 116 -4.09 14.20 8.45
C ALA A 116 -4.66 15.46 9.11
N ALA A 117 -3.82 16.26 9.77
CA ALA A 117 -4.21 17.53 10.38
C ALA A 117 -4.63 18.56 9.32
N ALA A 118 -3.83 18.74 8.26
CA ALA A 118 -4.15 19.64 7.16
C ALA A 118 -5.47 19.30 6.44
N ARG A 119 -5.90 18.04 6.51
CA ARG A 119 -7.15 17.54 5.92
C ARG A 119 -8.33 17.52 6.89
N GLY A 120 -8.21 18.16 8.05
CA GLY A 120 -9.26 18.19 9.08
C GLY A 120 -9.59 16.80 9.65
N SER A 121 -8.72 15.81 9.46
CA SER A 121 -8.93 14.43 9.90
C SER A 121 -8.52 14.25 11.37
N LEU A 122 -9.16 15.04 12.25
CA LEU A 122 -8.96 15.07 13.70
C LEU A 122 -9.01 13.68 14.34
N GLY A 123 -9.86 12.79 13.82
CA GLY A 123 -10.00 11.41 14.30
C GLY A 123 -8.78 10.52 14.04
N ILE A 124 -7.92 10.85 13.08
CA ILE A 124 -6.65 10.16 12.86
C ILE A 124 -5.53 10.83 13.65
N VAL A 125 -5.50 12.16 13.71
CA VAL A 125 -4.52 12.88 14.51
C VAL A 125 -4.60 12.47 15.99
N LYS A 126 -5.81 12.46 16.57
CA LYS A 126 -6.04 11.98 17.95
C LYS A 126 -5.61 10.53 18.13
N ARG A 127 -5.89 9.68 17.14
CA ARG A 127 -5.66 8.24 17.24
C ARG A 127 -4.20 7.84 17.01
N LEU A 128 -3.47 8.55 16.14
CA LEU A 128 -2.03 8.40 15.98
C LEU A 128 -1.30 8.93 17.23
N HIS A 129 -1.76 10.03 17.80
CA HIS A 129 -1.19 10.62 19.03
C HIS A 129 -1.44 9.76 20.29
N SER A 130 -2.58 9.09 20.41
CA SER A 130 -2.88 8.25 21.58
C SER A 130 -2.14 6.91 21.64
N ASN A 131 -1.51 6.47 20.53
CA ASN A 131 -0.97 5.12 20.43
C ASN A 131 0.54 5.05 20.14
N ARG A 132 1.24 6.20 19.97
CA ARG A 132 2.68 6.21 19.64
C ARG A 132 3.42 7.40 20.28
N ASP A 133 4.65 7.15 20.72
CA ASP A 133 5.58 8.14 21.32
C ASP A 133 6.22 9.09 20.28
N GLU A 134 6.01 8.80 18.99
CA GLU A 134 6.43 9.61 17.86
C GLU A 134 5.53 10.86 17.82
N GLY A 135 5.93 11.92 18.51
CA GLY A 135 5.16 13.17 18.61
C GLY A 135 4.81 13.82 17.26
N CYS A 136 3.89 14.77 17.28
CA CYS A 136 3.50 15.55 16.10
C CYS A 136 4.32 16.85 15.98
N THR A 137 4.44 17.40 14.77
CA THR A 137 5.04 18.73 14.62
C THR A 137 4.11 19.81 15.21
N PRO A 138 4.63 20.97 15.64
CA PRO A 138 3.80 22.09 16.09
C PRO A 138 2.74 22.53 15.07
N VAL A 139 2.98 22.30 13.77
CA VAL A 139 2.06 22.62 12.67
C VAL A 139 0.82 21.72 12.72
N ALA A 140 1.00 20.41 12.94
CA ALA A 140 -0.12 19.49 13.12
C ALA A 140 -0.96 19.81 14.35
N LEU A 141 -0.34 20.32 15.42
CA LEU A 141 -1.03 20.74 16.64
C LEU A 141 -1.87 22.01 16.42
N ALA A 142 -1.35 22.97 15.64
CA ALA A 142 -2.02 24.23 15.33
C ALA A 142 -3.24 24.06 14.41
N CYS A 143 -3.23 23.05 13.52
CA CYS A 143 -4.36 22.74 12.65
C CYS A 143 -5.45 21.85 13.30
N ALA A 144 -5.22 21.37 14.53
CA ALA A 144 -6.14 20.49 15.26
C ALA A 144 -7.06 21.23 16.26
N VAL A 145 -6.96 22.56 16.35
CA VAL A 145 -7.77 23.46 17.19
C VAL A 145 -8.78 24.19 16.31
#